data_AF-A0A3B8MSN3-F1
#
_entry.id   AF-A0A3B8MSN3-F1
#
_cell.length_a   1.000
_cell.length_b   1.000
_cell.length_c   1.000
_cell.angle_alpha   90.00
_cell.angle_beta   90.00
_cell.angle_gamma   90.00
#
_symmetry.space_group_name_H-M   'P 1'
#
loop_
_entity.id
_entity.type
_entity.pdbx_description
1 polymer ?
#
loop_
_entity_poly.entity_id
_entity_poly.type
_entity_poly.pdbx_seq_one_letter_code
_entity_poly.pdbx_strand_id
1 'polypeptide(L)'
;MVAETKSRLTAKEVPPERWHEILTMAALVQREARMEEDFYKASRVFNNRLDIGMALQSDATVTYWTGLYDSVSTTDADRADPDNPYNTYYYTGLPLGPISLPGDLAIDAALNPTVGDWLYFVAIDL
;
A
#
# COMPACT_ATOMS: atom_id res chain seq x y z
N MET A 1 17.65 7.51 9.82
CA MET A 1 16.55 7.02 8.96
C MET A 1 16.31 5.52 9.14
N VAL A 2 17.17 4.62 8.67
CA VAL A 2 16.96 3.15 8.81
C VAL A 2 16.84 2.68 10.27
N ALA A 3 17.73 3.13 11.15
CA ALA A 3 17.70 2.75 12.56
C ALA A 3 16.38 3.14 13.26
N GLU A 4 15.81 4.29 12.86
CA GLU A 4 14.55 4.79 13.38
C GLU A 4 13.38 3.89 12.93
N THR A 5 13.30 3.53 11.65
CA THR A 5 12.27 2.61 11.15
C THR A 5 12.36 1.24 11.84
N LYS A 6 13.58 0.71 12.03
CA LYS A 6 13.78 -0.54 12.77
C LYS A 6 13.30 -0.41 14.23
N SER A 7 13.63 0.70 14.89
CA SER A 7 13.20 0.99 16.25
C SER A 7 11.67 0.97 16.38
N ARG A 8 10.96 1.62 15.45
CA ARG A 8 9.48 1.65 15.42
C ARG A 8 8.87 0.26 15.23
N LEU A 9 9.38 -0.52 14.27
CA LEU A 9 8.91 -1.87 14.01
C LEU A 9 9.14 -2.79 15.21
N THR A 10 10.30 -2.71 15.85
CA THR A 10 10.60 -3.44 17.08
C THR A 10 9.69 -3.01 18.23
N ALA A 11 9.42 -1.71 18.38
CA ALA A 11 8.53 -1.19 19.43
C ALA A 11 7.07 -1.65 19.25
N LYS A 12 6.65 -1.91 18.01
CA LYS A 12 5.36 -2.52 17.68
C LYS A 12 5.40 -4.06 17.62
N GLU A 13 6.48 -4.67 18.13
CA GLU A 13 6.68 -6.12 18.22
C GLU A 13 6.59 -6.85 16.86
N VAL A 14 6.89 -6.15 15.75
CA VAL A 14 6.90 -6.75 14.41
C VAL A 14 8.20 -7.56 14.25
N PRO A 15 8.14 -8.86 13.95
CA PRO A 15 9.35 -9.66 13.81
C PRO A 15 10.08 -9.31 12.49
N PRO A 16 11.43 -9.36 12.46
CA PRO A 16 12.22 -8.92 11.29
C PRO A 16 11.84 -9.53 9.95
N GLU A 17 11.44 -10.80 9.93
CA GLU A 17 11.00 -11.52 8.74
C GLU A 17 9.72 -10.95 8.11
N ARG A 18 8.90 -10.23 8.89
CA ARG A 18 7.68 -9.57 8.41
C ARG A 18 7.88 -8.10 8.06
N TRP A 19 9.05 -7.52 8.32
CA TRP A 19 9.27 -6.09 8.09
C TRP A 19 9.04 -5.69 6.64
N HIS A 20 9.46 -6.53 5.69
CA HIS A 20 9.26 -6.26 4.26
C HIS A 20 7.78 -6.20 3.89
N GLU A 21 6.99 -7.19 4.32
CA GLU A 21 5.55 -7.28 4.10
C GLU A 21 4.82 -6.07 4.71
N ILE A 22 5.09 -5.78 5.99
CA ILE A 22 4.43 -4.68 6.73
C ILE A 22 4.80 -3.33 6.14
N LEU A 23 6.07 -3.08 5.83
CA LEU A 23 6.47 -1.82 5.20
C LEU A 23 5.89 -1.66 3.80
N THR A 24 5.70 -2.76 3.07
CA THR A 24 5.09 -2.74 1.74
C THR A 24 3.61 -2.38 1.82
N MET A 25 2.86 -3.03 2.72
CA MET A 25 1.45 -2.70 2.98
C MET A 25 1.31 -1.25 3.49
N ALA A 26 2.14 -0.84 4.45
CA ALA A 26 2.12 0.52 4.98
C ALA A 26 2.43 1.56 3.90
N ALA A 27 3.38 1.29 3.00
CA ALA A 27 3.72 2.21 1.91
C ALA A 27 2.59 2.36 0.87
N LEU A 28 1.79 1.30 0.65
CA LEU A 28 0.57 1.38 -0.16
C LEU A 28 -0.46 2.28 0.52
N VAL A 29 -0.80 1.98 1.78
CA VAL A 29 -1.79 2.74 2.57
C VAL A 29 -1.40 4.23 2.66
N GLN A 30 -0.11 4.51 2.90
CA GLN A 30 0.42 5.87 3.00
C GLN A 30 0.16 6.72 1.75
N ARG A 31 0.04 6.10 0.58
CA ARG A 31 -0.16 6.80 -0.70
C ARG A 31 -1.64 6.96 -1.07
N GLU A 32 -2.52 6.19 -0.43
CA GLU A 32 -3.95 6.13 -0.79
C GLU A 32 -4.85 6.87 0.20
N ALA A 33 -4.42 6.99 1.46
CA ALA A 33 -5.22 7.60 2.51
C ALA A 33 -4.77 9.02 2.86
N ARG A 34 -5.75 9.89 3.17
CA ARG A 34 -5.51 11.28 3.61
C ARG A 34 -5.91 11.49 5.07
N MET A 35 -7.10 11.03 5.46
CA MET A 35 -7.59 11.13 6.84
C MET A 35 -7.19 9.91 7.65
N GLU A 36 -6.99 10.07 8.95
CA GLU A 36 -6.52 9.01 9.85
C GLU A 36 -7.37 7.73 9.74
N GLU A 37 -8.69 7.86 9.76
CA GLU A 37 -9.61 6.72 9.65
C GLU A 37 -9.47 5.97 8.31
N ASP A 38 -9.12 6.67 7.24
CA ASP A 38 -9.00 6.08 5.91
C ASP A 38 -7.77 5.19 5.81
N PHE A 39 -6.71 5.42 6.61
CA PHE A 39 -5.55 4.54 6.63
C PHE A 39 -5.95 3.12 7.05
N TYR A 40 -6.71 3.01 8.14
CA TYR A 40 -7.16 1.72 8.66
C TYR A 40 -8.18 1.04 7.76
N LYS A 41 -9.08 1.79 7.12
CA LYS A 41 -10.06 1.26 6.15
C LYS A 41 -9.39 0.82 4.83
N ALA A 42 -8.47 1.62 4.28
CA ALA A 42 -7.72 1.27 3.08
C ALA A 42 -6.86 0.02 3.31
N SER A 43 -6.19 -0.08 4.47
CA SER A 43 -5.48 -1.28 4.89
C SER A 43 -6.39 -2.51 4.92
N ARG A 44 -7.62 -2.39 5.46
CA ARG A 44 -8.59 -3.49 5.45
C ARG A 44 -8.99 -3.90 4.04
N VAL A 45 -9.21 -2.95 3.12
CA VAL A 45 -9.54 -3.24 1.72
C VAL A 45 -8.42 -4.04 1.05
N PHE A 46 -7.16 -3.60 1.20
CA PHE A 46 -6.03 -4.34 0.63
C PHE A 46 -5.90 -5.75 1.21
N ASN A 47 -6.03 -5.91 2.53
CA ASN A 47 -6.02 -7.24 3.15
C ASN A 47 -7.19 -8.12 2.65
N ASN A 48 -8.41 -7.59 2.55
CA ASN A 48 -9.56 -8.34 2.01
C ASN A 48 -9.30 -8.83 0.59
N ARG A 49 -8.65 -8.03 -0.25
CA ARG A 49 -8.27 -8.44 -1.61
C ARG A 49 -7.21 -9.54 -1.60
N LEU A 50 -6.17 -9.41 -0.77
CA LEU A 50 -5.14 -10.42 -0.61
C LEU A 50 -5.72 -11.76 -0.15
N ASP A 51 -6.64 -11.75 0.82
CA ASP A 51 -7.29 -12.94 1.39
C ASP A 51 -8.04 -13.77 0.34
N ILE A 52 -8.50 -13.14 -0.75
CA ILE A 52 -9.24 -13.80 -1.84
C ILE A 52 -8.46 -13.88 -3.16
N GLY A 53 -7.17 -13.51 -3.16
CA GLY A 53 -6.34 -13.52 -4.37
C GLY A 53 -6.73 -12.47 -5.42
N MET A 54 -7.41 -11.39 -5.02
CA MET A 54 -7.75 -10.27 -5.90
C MET A 54 -6.53 -9.32 -6.04
N ALA A 55 -6.33 -8.79 -7.25
CA ALA A 55 -5.29 -7.80 -7.52
C ALA A 55 -5.54 -6.49 -6.74
N LEU A 56 -4.49 -5.82 -6.25
CA LEU A 56 -4.65 -4.62 -5.40
C LEU A 56 -5.08 -3.38 -6.18
N GLN A 57 -4.70 -3.29 -7.46
CA GLN A 57 -5.12 -2.23 -8.40
C GLN A 57 -4.93 -0.82 -7.82
N SER A 58 -3.74 -0.55 -7.27
CA SER A 58 -3.37 0.76 -6.73
C SER A 58 -2.58 1.55 -7.77
N ASP A 59 -3.11 2.71 -8.17
CA ASP A 59 -2.42 3.63 -9.09
C ASP A 59 -1.08 4.09 -8.51
N ALA A 60 -0.95 4.20 -7.19
CA ALA A 60 0.30 4.57 -6.54
C ALA A 60 1.47 3.62 -6.89
N THR A 61 1.18 2.34 -7.13
CA THR A 61 2.20 1.37 -7.56
C THR A 61 2.65 1.56 -9.00
N VAL A 62 1.74 1.99 -9.87
CA VAL A 62 2.04 2.32 -11.26
C VAL A 62 2.80 3.64 -11.33
N THR A 63 2.37 4.66 -10.60
CA THR A 63 3.08 5.95 -10.48
C THR A 63 4.50 5.80 -9.95
N TYR A 64 4.72 4.87 -9.01
CA TYR A 64 6.07 4.60 -8.50
C TYR A 64 7.04 4.14 -9.60
N TRP A 65 6.56 3.30 -10.53
CA TRP A 65 7.34 2.82 -11.67
C TRP A 65 7.54 3.88 -12.75
N THR A 66 6.46 4.55 -13.15
CA THR A 66 6.50 5.52 -14.25
C THR A 66 7.15 6.84 -13.86
N GLY A 67 7.26 7.13 -12.56
CA GLY A 67 7.82 8.38 -12.05
C GLY A 67 6.91 9.60 -12.24
N LEU A 68 5.62 9.38 -12.56
CA LEU A 68 4.64 10.43 -12.85
C LEU A 68 4.07 11.08 -11.58
N TYR A 69 4.95 11.55 -10.69
CA TYR A 69 4.56 12.06 -9.37
C TYR A 69 3.78 13.39 -9.42
N ASP A 70 3.86 14.12 -10.53
CA ASP A 70 3.12 15.37 -10.76
C ASP A 70 1.71 15.14 -11.32
N SER A 71 1.35 13.89 -11.61
CA SER A 71 0.02 13.50 -12.09
C SER A 71 -0.78 12.85 -10.97
N VAL A 72 -2.08 13.17 -10.91
CA VAL A 72 -3.06 12.49 -10.05
C VAL A 72 -3.65 11.23 -10.70
N SER A 73 -3.25 10.91 -11.93
CA SER A 73 -3.83 9.82 -12.72
C SER A 73 -2.78 9.03 -13.49
N THR A 74 -3.10 7.76 -13.74
CA THR A 74 -2.36 6.85 -14.63
C THR A 74 -3.17 6.59 -15.90
N THR A 75 -2.50 6.25 -17.00
CA THR A 75 -3.20 5.87 -18.24
C THR A 75 -3.52 4.38 -18.25
N ASP A 76 -4.44 3.97 -19.13
CA ASP A 76 -4.72 2.55 -19.35
C ASP A 76 -3.49 1.79 -19.85
N ALA A 77 -2.62 2.44 -20.62
CA ALA A 77 -1.37 1.85 -21.08
C ALA A 77 -0.40 1.61 -19.91
N ASP A 78 -0.28 2.57 -18.98
CA ASP A 78 0.57 2.40 -17.78
C ASP A 78 0.08 1.24 -16.90
N ARG A 79 -1.24 1.11 -16.75
CA ARG A 79 -1.88 0.04 -15.96
C ARG A 79 -1.82 -1.34 -16.64
N ALA A 80 -1.69 -1.37 -17.97
CA ALA A 80 -1.57 -2.59 -18.74
C ALA A 80 -0.11 -3.04 -18.97
N ASP A 81 0.88 -2.26 -18.53
CA ASP A 81 2.31 -2.56 -18.72
C ASP A 81 2.74 -3.83 -17.94
N PRO A 82 3.08 -4.94 -18.64
CA PRO A 82 3.56 -6.16 -17.99
C PRO A 82 5.02 -6.07 -17.53
N ASP A 83 5.79 -5.12 -18.08
CA ASP A 83 7.22 -4.95 -17.75
C ASP A 83 7.41 -4.24 -16.41
N ASN A 84 6.36 -3.61 -15.87
CA ASN A 84 6.35 -3.00 -14.56
C ASN A 84 6.16 -4.06 -13.45
N PRO A 85 7.19 -4.41 -12.67
CA PRO A 85 7.08 -5.44 -11.64
C PRO A 85 6.36 -4.96 -10.36
N TYR A 86 6.07 -3.66 -10.25
CA TYR A 86 5.23 -3.10 -9.17
C TYR A 86 3.76 -3.05 -9.56
N ASN A 87 3.39 -3.37 -10.81
CA ASN A 87 2.03 -3.19 -11.31
C ASN A 87 1.02 -4.12 -10.62
N THR A 88 0.31 -3.58 -9.63
CA THR A 88 -0.73 -4.32 -8.91
C THR A 88 -2.06 -4.44 -9.66
N TYR A 89 -2.15 -3.95 -10.90
CA TYR A 89 -3.22 -4.31 -11.83
C TYR A 89 -2.93 -5.63 -12.56
N TYR A 90 -1.66 -5.91 -12.84
CA TYR A 90 -1.23 -7.08 -13.60
C TYR A 90 -0.85 -8.26 -12.69
N TYR A 91 -0.12 -8.00 -11.61
CA TYR A 91 0.33 -9.00 -10.65
C TYR A 91 -0.53 -9.00 -9.38
N THR A 92 -0.98 -10.18 -8.95
CA THR A 92 -1.68 -10.38 -7.67
C THR A 92 -0.71 -10.45 -6.50
N GLY A 93 -1.18 -10.08 -5.30
CA GLY A 93 -0.35 -10.04 -4.10
C GLY A 93 0.22 -8.65 -3.82
N LEU A 94 1.13 -8.57 -2.83
CA LEU A 94 1.88 -7.35 -2.58
C LEU A 94 2.90 -7.11 -3.71
N PRO A 95 3.22 -5.84 -4.05
CA PRO A 95 4.29 -5.55 -4.99
C PRO A 95 5.66 -5.97 -4.43
N LEU A 96 6.70 -5.93 -5.27
CA LEU A 96 8.06 -6.37 -4.89
C LEU A 96 8.59 -5.72 -3.61
N GLY A 97 8.14 -4.52 -3.26
CA GLY A 97 8.50 -3.84 -2.02
C GLY A 97 7.78 -2.51 -1.81
N PRO A 98 8.18 -1.75 -0.78
CA PRO A 98 7.57 -0.48 -0.45
C PRO A 98 7.76 0.57 -1.56
N ILE A 99 6.68 1.27 -1.91
CA ILE A 99 6.67 2.35 -2.92
C ILE A 99 6.82 3.77 -2.34
N SER A 100 6.99 3.86 -1.03
CA SER A 100 7.15 5.13 -0.29
C SER A 100 7.80 4.86 1.08
N LEU A 101 8.11 5.92 1.83
CA LEU A 101 8.54 5.82 3.22
C LEU A 101 7.32 6.00 4.14
N PRO A 102 6.74 4.92 4.70
CA PRO A 102 5.54 5.04 5.53
C PRO A 102 5.82 5.68 6.90
N GLY A 103 4.89 6.51 7.35
CA GLY A 103 4.86 7.05 8.71
C GLY A 103 4.33 6.05 9.74
N ASP A 104 4.34 6.45 11.02
CA ASP A 104 3.90 5.57 12.11
C ASP A 104 2.43 5.15 11.97
N LEU A 105 1.56 6.08 11.57
CA LEU A 105 0.15 5.81 11.32
C LEU A 105 -0.07 4.75 10.23
N ALA A 106 0.70 4.80 9.14
CA ALA A 106 0.61 3.81 8.08
C ALA A 106 1.10 2.42 8.52
N ILE A 107 2.17 2.37 9.31
CA ILE A 107 2.66 1.13 9.90
C ILE A 107 1.60 0.56 10.86
N ASP A 108 1.00 1.42 11.68
CA ASP A 108 -0.05 1.05 12.61
C ASP A 108 -1.28 0.50 11.90
N ALA A 109 -1.75 1.17 10.85
CA ALA A 109 -2.86 0.72 10.03
C ALA A 109 -2.59 -0.59 9.28
N ALA A 110 -1.35 -0.82 8.84
CA ALA A 110 -0.95 -2.09 8.24
C ALA A 110 -1.00 -3.26 9.23
N LEU A 111 -0.72 -3.00 10.51
CA LEU A 111 -0.76 -4.01 11.58
C LEU A 111 -2.17 -4.23 12.13
N ASN A 112 -2.95 -3.14 12.24
CA ASN A 112 -4.23 -3.10 12.94
C ASN A 112 -5.36 -2.57 12.04
N PRO A 113 -5.63 -3.17 10.86
CA PRO A 113 -6.69 -2.69 9.97
C PRO A 113 -8.05 -2.71 10.67
N THR A 114 -8.92 -1.76 10.30
CA THR A 114 -10.32 -1.75 10.78
C THR A 114 -11.02 -3.05 10.39
N VAL A 115 -11.90 -3.56 11.25
CA VAL A 115 -12.74 -4.71 10.90
C VAL A 115 -13.77 -4.32 9.83
N GLY A 116 -13.88 -5.11 8.78
CA GLY A 116 -14.87 -4.91 7.72
C GLY A 116 -14.59 -5.77 6.49
N ASP A 117 -15.58 -5.85 5.60
CA ASP A 117 -15.61 -6.72 4.41
C ASP A 117 -15.52 -5.95 3.09
N TRP A 118 -15.21 -4.65 3.14
CA TRP A 118 -15.07 -3.81 1.96
C TRP A 118 -13.94 -4.29 1.05
N LEU A 119 -14.22 -4.32 -0.26
CA LEU A 119 -13.25 -4.64 -1.30
C LEU A 119 -12.87 -3.42 -2.15
N TYR A 120 -13.54 -2.29 -1.96
CA TYR A 120 -13.38 -1.11 -2.81
C TYR A 120 -13.42 0.17 -1.97
N PHE A 121 -12.64 1.15 -2.39
CA PHE A 121 -12.74 2.53 -1.95
C PHE A 121 -12.56 3.44 -3.17
N VAL A 122 -13.00 4.68 -3.05
CA VAL A 122 -12.81 5.72 -4.06
C VAL A 122 -12.65 7.05 -3.34
N ALA A 123 -11.62 7.82 -3.72
CA ALA A 123 -11.48 9.19 -3.27
C ALA A 123 -12.52 10.05 -4.00
N ILE A 124 -13.39 10.72 -3.24
CA ILE A 124 -14.45 11.58 -3.80
C ILE A 124 -14.05 13.06 -3.84
N ASP A 125 -12.98 13.45 -3.14
CA ASP A 125 -12.47 14.82 -3.07
C ASP A 125 -10.93 14.82 -3.21
N LEU A 126 -10.41 15.23 -4.38
CA LEU A 126 -8.97 15.25 -4.71
C LEU A 126 -8.36 16.65 -4.62
#